data_AF-A0A167DN34-F1
#
_entry.id   AF-A0A167DN34-F1
#
_cell.length_a   1.000
_cell.length_b   1.000
_cell.length_c   1.000
_cell.angle_alpha   90.00
_cell.angle_beta   90.00
_cell.angle_gamma   90.00
#
_symmetry.space_group_name_H-M   'P 1'
#
loop_
_entity.id
_entity.type
_entity.pdbx_description
1 polymer ?
#
loop_
_entity_poly.entity_id
_entity_poly.type
_entity_poly.pdbx_seq_one_letter_code
_entity_poly.pdbx_strand_id
1 'polypeptide(L)' 'MLNKLLIATVIVVASSTPISVNAYGGFMVSCYKEGTLEWVETVESHYEARFLERICRRNGGTPFVD' A
#
# COMPACT_ATOMS: atom_id res chain seq x y z
N MET A 1 -37.50 -10.72 26.04
CA MET A 1 -37.37 -10.74 24.56
C MET A 1 -36.92 -9.35 24.11
N LEU A 2 -35.89 -9.32 23.25
CA LEU A 2 -35.37 -8.23 22.38
C LEU A 2 -35.08 -6.84 22.98
N ASN A 3 -34.00 -6.15 22.66
CA ASN A 3 -32.72 -6.48 22.04
C ASN A 3 -31.82 -5.25 22.34
N LYS A 4 -30.61 -5.46 22.87
CA LYS A 4 -29.66 -4.37 23.14
C LYS A 4 -29.03 -3.96 21.80
N LEU A 5 -29.48 -2.86 21.21
CA LEU A 5 -28.77 -2.27 20.06
C LEU A 5 -27.59 -1.44 20.58
N LEU A 6 -26.43 -2.10 20.74
CA LEU A 6 -25.15 -1.42 20.90
C LEU A 6 -24.65 -1.05 19.49
N ILE A 7 -24.77 0.21 19.13
CA ILE A 7 -24.20 0.75 17.89
C ILE A 7 -22.72 1.01 18.19
N ALA A 8 -21.86 0.08 17.80
CA ALA A 8 -20.41 0.27 17.80
C ALA A 8 -20.03 1.13 16.59
N THR A 9 -19.88 2.43 16.78
CA THR A 9 -19.29 3.31 15.76
C THR A 9 -17.77 3.14 15.76
N VAL A 10 -17.26 2.39 14.80
CA VAL A 10 -15.81 2.28 14.56
C VAL A 10 -15.36 3.59 13.92
N ILE A 11 -14.60 4.40 14.67
CA ILE A 11 -13.88 5.55 14.12
C ILE A 11 -12.63 5.01 13.45
N VAL A 12 -12.66 4.92 12.12
CA VAL A 12 -11.46 4.62 11.33
C VAL A 12 -10.64 5.90 11.25
N VAL A 13 -9.61 6.01 12.09
CA VAL A 13 -8.60 7.05 11.94
C VAL A 13 -7.66 6.59 10.83
N ALA A 14 -7.89 7.08 9.61
CA ALA A 14 -6.88 6.99 8.57
C ALA A 14 -5.74 7.93 8.96
N SER A 15 -4.69 7.40 9.59
CA SER A 15 -3.46 8.16 9.80
C SER A 15 -2.80 8.35 8.44
N SER A 16 -3.03 9.49 7.80
CA SER A 16 -2.22 9.93 6.67
C SER A 16 -0.84 10.28 7.22
N THR A 17 0.05 9.30 7.31
CA THR A 17 1.48 9.58 7.46
C THR A 17 1.90 10.38 6.22
N PRO A 18 2.48 11.58 6.37
CA PRO A 18 2.98 12.31 5.23
C PRO A 18 4.20 11.54 4.72
N ILE A 19 4.00 10.72 3.68
CA ILE A 19 5.11 10.19 2.90
C ILE A 19 5.77 11.43 2.33
N SER A 20 6.98 11.70 2.82
CA SER A 20 7.89 12.73 2.33
C SER A 20 7.74 12.86 0.81
N VAL A 21 7.07 13.93 0.37
CA VAL A 21 6.97 14.34 -1.02
C VAL A 21 8.33 14.92 -1.41
N ASN A 22 9.34 14.04 -1.42
CA ASN A 22 10.55 14.31 -2.14
C ASN A 22 10.16 14.13 -3.60
N ALA A 23 9.82 15.24 -4.24
CA ALA A 23 9.56 15.38 -5.65
C ALA A 23 10.83 15.11 -6.48
N TYR A 24 11.41 13.92 -6.31
CA TYR A 24 12.43 13.36 -7.18
C TYR A 24 11.72 12.35 -8.07
N GLY A 25 11.82 12.52 -9.39
CA GLY A 25 11.10 11.76 -10.41
C GLY A 25 11.47 10.29 -10.47
N GLY A 26 11.17 9.56 -9.40
CA GLY A 26 11.28 8.12 -9.27
C GLY A 26 9.93 7.44 -9.42
N PHE A 27 9.98 6.15 -9.70
CA PHE A 27 8.84 5.26 -9.76
C PHE A 27 8.52 4.79 -8.35
N MET A 28 7.32 5.07 -7.88
CA MET A 28 6.86 4.53 -6.60
C MET A 28 6.21 3.17 -6.85
N VAL A 29 6.84 2.10 -6.35
CA VAL A 29 6.30 0.74 -6.43
C VAL A 29 5.72 0.35 -5.09
N SER A 30 4.43 0.04 -5.06
CA SER A 30 3.74 -0.51 -3.89
C SER A 30 3.33 -1.96 -4.15
N CYS A 31 3.39 -2.80 -3.12
CA CYS A 31 2.99 -4.21 -3.20
C CYS A 31 1.87 -4.51 -2.21
N TYR A 32 0.76 -5.05 -2.72
CA TYR A 32 -0.39 -5.45 -1.93
C TYR A 32 -0.53 -6.96 -1.87
N LYS A 33 -0.85 -7.53 -0.72
CA LYS A 33 -1.20 -8.94 -0.56
C LYS A 33 -2.51 -9.05 0.19
N GLU A 34 -3.47 -9.77 -0.38
CA GLU A 34 -4.82 -9.95 0.20
C GLU A 34 -5.52 -8.61 0.56
N GLY A 35 -5.26 -7.56 -0.23
CA GLY A 35 -5.79 -6.21 -0.01
C GLY A 35 -5.04 -5.37 1.02
N THR A 36 -3.97 -5.89 1.62
CA THR A 36 -3.12 -5.19 2.59
C THR A 36 -1.84 -4.69 1.93
N LEU A 37 -1.42 -3.46 2.22
CA LEU A 37 -0.13 -2.92 1.79
C LEU A 37 1.00 -3.61 2.57
N GLU A 38 1.85 -4.35 1.88
CA GLU A 38 3.00 -5.04 2.49
C GLU A 38 4.22 -4.11 2.56
N TRP A 39 4.54 -3.45 1.44
CA TRP A 39 5.67 -2.53 1.34
C TRP A 39 5.49 -1.54 0.19
N VAL A 40 6.24 -0.44 0.27
CA VAL A 40 6.35 0.59 -0.75
C VAL A 40 7.81 1.02 -0.85
N GLU A 41 8.29 1.20 -2.07
CA GLU A 41 9.65 1.63 -2.35
C GLU A 41 9.67 2.62 -3.52
N THR A 42 10.57 3.59 -3.47
CA THR A 42 10.76 4.56 -4.56
C THR A 42 12.10 4.30 -5.20
N VAL A 43 12.10 4.10 -6.51
CA VAL A 43 13.30 3.79 -7.29
C VAL A 43 13.46 4.78 -8.43
N GLU A 44 14.70 5.04 -8.84
CA GLU A 44 14.98 6.06 -9.85
C GLU A 44 14.89 5.52 -11.28
N SER A 45 14.85 4.18 -11.44
CA SER A 45 14.84 3.54 -12.75
C SER A 45 13.63 2.65 -13.00
N HIS A 46 13.15 2.66 -14.25
CA HIS A 46 12.12 1.71 -14.71
C HIS A 46 12.57 0.25 -14.56
N TYR A 47 13.87 -0.03 -14.67
CA TYR A 47 14.41 -1.38 -14.54
C TYR A 47 14.24 -1.91 -13.11
N GLU A 48 14.58 -1.10 -12.11
CA GLU A 48 14.37 -1.43 -10.70
C GLU A 48 12.89 -1.55 -10.39
N ALA A 49 12.06 -0.67 -10.95
CA ALA A 49 10.61 -0.74 -10.76
C ALA A 49 10.05 -2.09 -11.25
N ARG A 50 10.43 -2.52 -12.46
CA ARG A 50 10.09 -3.84 -13.01
C ARG A 50 10.63 -5.00 -12.16
N PHE A 51 11.81 -4.84 -11.56
CA PHE A 51 12.37 -5.84 -10.68
C PHE A 51 11.54 -5.99 -9.40
N LEU A 52 11.16 -4.89 -8.76
CA LEU A 52 10.28 -4.87 -7.60
C LEU A 52 8.88 -5.43 -7.92
N GLU A 53 8.31 -5.09 -9.08
CA GLU A 53 7.04 -5.69 -9.52
C GLU A 53 7.11 -7.22 -9.57
N ARG A 54 8.22 -7.78 -10.08
CA ARG A 54 8.42 -9.23 -10.16
C ARG A 54 8.55 -9.87 -8.77
N ILE A 55 9.25 -9.21 -7.85
CA ILE A 55 9.37 -9.67 -6.46
C ILE A 55 7.97 -9.71 -5.82
N CYS A 56 7.19 -8.64 -5.97
CA CYS A 56 5.83 -8.58 -5.44
C CYS A 56 4.97 -9.75 -5.95
N ARG A 57 4.96 -9.98 -7.27
CA ARG A 57 4.21 -11.09 -7.89
C ARG A 57 4.71 -12.46 -7.41
N ARG A 58 6.03 -12.65 -7.28
CA ARG A 58 6.63 -13.90 -6.80
C ARG A 58 6.19 -14.25 -5.36
N ASN A 59 5.91 -13.24 -4.54
CA ASN A 59 5.45 -13.42 -3.16
C ASN A 59 3.91 -13.53 -3.04
N GLY A 60 3.20 -13.61 -4.17
CA GLY A 60 1.75 -13.68 -4.23
C GLY A 60 1.05 -12.33 -4.07
N GLY A 61 1.77 -11.23 -4.21
CA GLY A 61 1.23 -9.87 -4.15
C GLY A 61 0.86 -9.29 -5.53
N THR A 62 0.20 -8.15 -5.50
CA THR A 62 -0.19 -7.32 -6.64
C THR A 62 0.61 -6.02 -6.59
N PRO A 63 1.51 -5.77 -7.55
CA PRO A 63 2.26 -4.52 -7.60
C PRO A 63 1.43 -3.40 -8.22
N PHE A 64 1.69 -2.17 -7.78
CA PHE A 64 1.19 -0.94 -8.37
C PHE A 64 2.34 0.06 -8.50
N VAL A 65 2.45 0.71 -9.65
CA VAL A 65 3.55 1.63 -9.97
C VAL A 65 2.97 2.98 -10.34
N ASP A 66 3.35 4.00 -9.58
CA ASP A 66 3.05 5.43 -9.82
C ASP A 66 4.30 6.18 -10.32
#